data_AF-A0A4U3AXS7-F1
#
_entry.id   AF-A0A4U3AXS7-F1
#
_cell.length_a   1.000
_cell.length_b   1.000
_cell.length_c   1.000
_cell.angle_alpha   90.00
_cell.angle_beta   90.00
_cell.angle_gamma   90.00
#
_symmetry.space_group_name_H-M   'P 1'
#
loop_
_entity.id
_entity.type
_entity.pdbx_description
1 polymer ?
#
loop_
_entity_poly.entity_id
_entity_poly.type
_entity_poly.pdbx_seq_one_letter_code
_entity_poly.pdbx_strand_id
1 'polypeptide(L)'
;KVEDEIPAGLEYVQDSLRFEGAEPNPIELKMEFGKVTAAYLDIMDTKERSIIFKAKVKETVKSGEEIVNKAIVEDTTNQPLEPTVSIKPKEPEVKPEDPK
;
A
#
# COMPACT_ATOMS: atom_id res chain seq x y z
N LYS A 1 11.12 5.61 -8.80
CA LYS A 1 9.64 5.67 -8.82
C LYS A 1 9.09 4.46 -8.09
N VAL A 2 7.99 4.62 -7.35
CA VAL A 2 7.28 3.53 -6.68
C VAL A 2 5.82 3.56 -7.14
N GLU A 3 5.28 2.42 -7.52
CA GLU A 3 3.87 2.22 -7.84
C GLU A 3 3.29 1.06 -7.03
N ASP A 4 2.05 1.18 -6.61
CA ASP A 4 1.32 0.10 -5.94
C ASP A 4 -0.15 0.15 -6.38
N GLU A 5 -0.61 -0.91 -7.04
CA GLU A 5 -2.00 -1.03 -7.46
C GLU A 5 -2.80 -1.72 -6.37
N ILE A 6 -3.83 -1.05 -5.87
CA ILE A 6 -4.68 -1.58 -4.81
C ILE A 6 -5.39 -2.84 -5.34
N PRO A 7 -5.08 -4.03 -4.81
CA PRO A 7 -5.57 -5.29 -5.37
C PRO A 7 -7.08 -5.43 -5.20
N ALA A 8 -7.66 -6.27 -6.04
CA ALA A 8 -9.04 -6.71 -5.87
C ALA A 8 -9.22 -7.28 -4.45
N GLY A 9 -10.28 -6.84 -3.77
CA GLY A 9 -10.55 -7.20 -2.38
C GLY A 9 -10.08 -6.17 -1.35
N LEU A 10 -9.30 -5.16 -1.75
CA LEU A 10 -9.00 -4.00 -0.90
C LEU A 10 -9.67 -2.73 -1.43
N GLU A 11 -9.99 -1.82 -0.51
CA GLU A 11 -10.47 -0.48 -0.77
C GLU A 11 -9.56 0.53 -0.08
N TYR A 12 -9.08 1.52 -0.84
CA TYR A 12 -8.25 2.59 -0.30
C TYR A 12 -9.05 3.47 0.67
N VAL A 13 -8.45 3.82 1.80
CA VAL A 13 -9.02 4.79 2.74
C VAL A 13 -8.61 6.19 2.31
N GLN A 14 -9.59 7.01 1.95
CA GLN A 14 -9.37 8.39 1.53
C GLN A 14 -8.52 9.17 2.56
N ASP A 15 -7.67 10.07 2.05
CA ASP A 15 -6.77 10.94 2.83
C ASP A 15 -5.77 10.20 3.74
N SER A 16 -5.54 8.90 3.51
CA SER A 16 -4.56 8.12 4.28
C SER A 16 -3.15 8.13 3.70
N LEU A 17 -2.99 8.53 2.43
CA LEU A 17 -1.71 8.57 1.74
C LEU A 17 -0.80 9.65 2.33
N ARG A 18 0.39 9.24 2.76
CA ARG A 18 1.43 10.09 3.32
C ARG A 18 2.81 9.50 3.05
N PHE A 19 3.85 10.29 3.25
CA PHE A 19 5.23 9.82 3.20
C PHE A 19 5.96 10.14 4.51
N GLU A 20 6.99 9.36 4.82
CA GLU A 20 7.89 9.56 5.96
C GLU A 20 9.32 9.18 5.55
N GLY A 21 10.32 9.73 6.24
CA GLY A 21 11.73 9.37 6.05
C GLY A 21 12.64 10.55 5.71
N ALA A 22 13.81 10.24 5.16
CA ALA A 22 14.84 11.23 4.82
C ALA A 22 14.51 12.02 3.55
N GLU A 23 15.00 13.26 3.45
CA GLU A 23 14.98 14.03 2.21
C GLU A 23 15.80 13.34 1.10
N PRO A 24 15.44 13.48 -0.20
CA PRO A 24 14.38 14.34 -0.71
C PRO A 24 12.98 13.76 -0.48
N ASN A 25 12.01 14.66 -0.35
CA ASN A 25 10.58 14.31 -0.36
C ASN A 25 10.15 13.92 -1.78
N PRO A 26 9.07 13.14 -1.94
CA PRO A 26 8.56 12.80 -3.26
C PRO A 26 8.09 14.07 -3.99
N ILE A 27 8.45 14.18 -5.27
CA ILE A 27 7.98 15.27 -6.16
C ILE A 27 6.57 15.02 -6.67
N GLU A 28 6.12 13.77 -6.64
CA GLU A 28 4.76 13.35 -6.92
C GLU A 28 4.37 12.32 -5.88
N LEU A 29 3.21 12.50 -5.26
CA LEU A 29 2.59 11.52 -4.36
C LEU A 29 1.09 11.58 -4.58
N LYS A 30 0.52 10.54 -5.18
CA LYS A 30 -0.90 10.52 -5.53
C LYS A 30 -1.51 9.13 -5.50
N MET A 31 -2.84 9.10 -5.37
CA MET A 31 -3.67 7.92 -5.53
C MET A 31 -4.68 8.22 -6.64
N GLU A 32 -4.52 7.57 -7.80
CA GLU A 32 -5.37 7.78 -8.97
C GLU A 32 -5.71 6.43 -9.60
N PHE A 33 -6.95 6.25 -10.04
CA PHE A 33 -7.40 5.03 -10.73
C PHE A 33 -7.06 3.71 -10.00
N GLY A 34 -7.15 3.70 -8.67
CA GLY A 34 -6.83 2.49 -7.90
C GLY A 34 -5.34 2.25 -7.68
N LYS A 35 -4.47 3.20 -8.03
CA LYS A 35 -3.02 3.06 -7.94
C LYS A 35 -2.36 4.22 -7.20
N VAL A 36 -1.51 3.87 -6.23
CA VAL A 36 -0.60 4.78 -5.55
C VAL A 36 0.64 4.98 -6.42
N THR A 37 1.08 6.21 -6.59
CA THR A 37 2.34 6.55 -7.28
C THR A 37 3.13 7.53 -6.42
N ALA A 38 4.41 7.22 -6.24
CA ALA A 38 5.39 8.13 -5.66
C ALA A 38 6.62 8.27 -6.56
N ALA A 39 6.96 9.50 -6.94
CA ALA A 39 8.17 9.80 -7.71
C ALA A 39 9.15 10.58 -6.85
N TYR A 40 10.43 10.22 -6.96
CA TYR A 40 11.54 10.91 -6.32
C TYR A 40 12.52 11.35 -7.41
N LEU A 41 13.26 12.43 -7.12
CA LEU A 41 14.52 12.71 -7.82
C LEU A 41 15.58 11.68 -7.40
N ASP A 42 16.79 11.81 -7.95
CA ASP A 42 17.91 10.93 -7.64
C ASP A 42 18.17 10.85 -6.12
N ILE A 43 18.17 9.62 -5.60
CA ILE A 43 18.50 9.31 -4.20
C ILE A 43 19.88 8.66 -4.21
N MET A 44 20.84 9.34 -3.61
CA MET A 44 22.25 8.91 -3.57
C MET A 44 22.64 8.24 -2.24
N ASP A 45 21.76 8.32 -1.23
CA ASP A 45 21.98 7.70 0.07
C ASP A 45 21.28 6.34 0.18
N THR A 46 21.50 5.68 1.31
CA THR A 46 20.87 4.39 1.65
C THR A 46 19.85 4.54 2.79
N LYS A 47 19.30 5.74 3.00
CA LYS A 47 18.36 6.02 4.09
C LYS A 47 16.95 5.56 3.71
N GLU A 48 16.20 5.15 4.73
CA GLU A 48 14.84 4.68 4.54
C GLU A 48 13.86 5.83 4.26
N ARG A 49 12.92 5.55 3.36
CA ARG A 49 11.78 6.38 2.99
C ARG A 49 10.58 5.47 2.83
N SER A 50 9.41 5.91 3.28
CA SER A 50 8.19 5.12 3.28
C SER A 50 7.05 5.88 2.63
N ILE A 51 6.29 5.18 1.80
CA ILE A 51 4.98 5.61 1.31
C ILE A 51 3.94 4.80 2.07
N ILE A 52 3.04 5.48 2.76
CA ILE A 52 2.14 4.87 3.73
C ILE A 52 0.71 5.23 3.33
N PHE A 53 -0.15 4.23 3.23
CA PHE A 53 -1.59 4.39 3.04
C PHE A 53 -2.34 3.34 3.86
N LYS A 54 -3.63 3.56 4.06
CA LYS A 54 -4.53 2.60 4.69
C LYS A 54 -5.46 2.00 3.63
N ALA A 55 -5.76 0.73 3.78
CA ALA A 55 -6.76 0.02 3.00
C ALA A 55 -7.69 -0.77 3.92
N LYS A 56 -8.92 -1.01 3.47
CA LYS A 56 -9.92 -1.86 4.11
C LYS A 56 -10.15 -3.10 3.25
N VAL A 57 -10.32 -4.25 3.88
CA VAL A 57 -10.80 -5.46 3.20
C VAL A 57 -12.25 -5.23 2.82
N LYS A 58 -12.60 -5.48 1.54
CA LYS A 58 -13.98 -5.41 1.07
C LYS A 58 -14.79 -6.54 1.68
N GLU A 59 -16.05 -6.28 2.01
CA GLU A 59 -16.98 -7.27 2.60
C GLU A 59 -17.21 -8.50 1.72
N THR A 60 -16.95 -8.39 0.41
CA THR A 60 -17.07 -9.49 -0.55
C THR A 60 -15.96 -10.54 -0.41
N VAL A 61 -14.86 -10.23 0.27
CA VAL A 61 -13.73 -11.14 0.44
C VAL A 61 -14.01 -12.09 1.60
N LYS A 62 -13.85 -13.39 1.37
CA LYS A 62 -14.08 -14.39 2.41
C LYS A 62 -12.90 -14.46 3.38
N SER A 63 -13.19 -14.82 4.62
CA SER A 63 -12.13 -15.14 5.60
C SER A 63 -11.21 -16.23 5.04
N GLY A 64 -9.91 -16.04 5.19
CA GLY A 64 -8.88 -16.94 4.68
C GLY A 64 -8.57 -16.81 3.18
N GLU A 65 -9.34 -16.04 2.41
CA GLU A 65 -9.04 -15.75 1.01
C GLU A 65 -7.80 -14.86 0.91
N GLU A 66 -6.81 -15.29 0.13
CA GLU A 66 -5.53 -14.60 0.03
C GLU A 66 -5.60 -13.43 -0.95
N ILE A 67 -5.33 -12.23 -0.45
CA ILE A 67 -5.13 -11.04 -1.27
C ILE A 67 -3.62 -10.78 -1.36
N VAL A 68 -3.09 -10.68 -2.58
CA VAL A 68 -1.67 -10.36 -2.80
C VAL A 68 -1.55 -8.90 -3.22
N ASN A 69 -0.89 -8.09 -2.40
CA ASN A 69 -0.51 -6.73 -2.76
C ASN A 69 0.87 -6.74 -3.41
N LYS A 70 1.03 -6.01 -4.51
CA LYS A 70 2.26 -5.97 -5.30
C LYS A 70 2.63 -4.52 -5.57
N ALA A 71 3.81 -4.12 -5.12
CA ALA A 71 4.40 -2.85 -5.53
C ALA A 71 5.42 -3.06 -6.63
N ILE A 72 5.75 -2.00 -7.35
CA ILE A 72 6.80 -1.93 -8.35
C ILE A 72 7.72 -0.77 -7.98
N VAL A 73 9.01 -1.05 -7.85
CA VAL A 73 10.05 -0.06 -7.56
C VAL A 73 11.00 -0.02 -8.75
N GLU A 74 11.06 1.15 -9.41
CA GLU A 74 11.85 1.37 -10.61
C GLU A 74 12.86 2.50 -10.39
N ASP A 75 14.08 2.31 -10.90
CA ASP A 75 15.07 3.36 -11.07
C ASP A 75 15.60 3.34 -12.52
N THR A 76 16.60 4.18 -12.84
CA THR A 76 17.11 4.32 -14.21
C THR A 76 18.19 3.29 -14.60
N THR A 77 18.66 2.47 -13.66
CA THR A 77 19.87 1.64 -13.82
C THR A 77 19.65 0.15 -13.54
N ASN A 78 18.72 -0.18 -12.66
CA ASN A 78 18.45 -1.54 -12.21
C ASN A 78 17.15 -2.07 -12.82
N GLN A 79 16.99 -3.39 -12.81
CA GLN A 79 15.71 -3.99 -13.17
C GLN A 79 14.65 -3.62 -12.12
N PRO A 80 13.39 -3.41 -12.52
CA PRO A 80 12.30 -3.18 -11.59
C PRO A 80 12.23 -4.28 -10.51
N LEU A 81 12.03 -3.86 -9.27
CA LEU A 81 11.75 -4.77 -8.16
C LEU A 81 10.25 -4.86 -7.94
N GLU A 82 9.75 -6.06 -7.71
CA GLU A 82 8.32 -6.34 -7.57
C GLU A 82 8.00 -7.02 -6.23
N PRO A 83 8.20 -6.34 -5.08
CA PRO A 83 7.90 -6.94 -3.78
C PRO A 83 6.40 -7.22 -3.65
N THR A 84 6.09 -8.35 -3.01
CA THR A 84 4.72 -8.78 -2.74
C THR A 84 4.48 -9.03 -1.26
N VAL A 85 3.26 -8.82 -0.81
CA VAL A 85 2.81 -9.18 0.54
C VAL A 85 1.43 -9.82 0.48
N SER A 86 1.27 -10.94 1.19
CA SER A 86 0.01 -11.66 1.30
C SER A 86 -0.79 -11.19 2.50
N ILE A 87 -2.05 -10.87 2.28
CA ILE A 87 -3.03 -10.48 3.30
C ILE A 87 -4.09 -11.57 3.34
N LYS A 88 -4.27 -12.20 4.51
CA LYS A 88 -5.33 -13.18 4.76
C LYS A 88 -6.31 -12.58 5.77
N PRO A 89 -7.49 -12.12 5.33
CA PRO A 89 -8.51 -11.60 6.22
C PRO A 89 -8.90 -12.68 7.24
N LYS A 90 -9.02 -12.26 8.50
CA LYS A 90 -9.64 -13.08 9.55
C LYS A 90 -11.12 -12.75 9.62
N GLU A 91 -11.91 -13.66 10.18
CA GLU A 91 -13.29 -13.30 10.52
C GLU A 91 -13.28 -12.09 11.46
N PRO A 92 -14.17 -11.10 11.23
CA PRO A 92 -14.34 -10.02 12.18
C PRO A 92 -14.74 -10.63 13.53
N GLU A 93 -13.99 -10.32 14.58
CA GLU A 93 -14.35 -10.74 15.93
C GLU A 93 -15.70 -10.13 16.28
N VAL A 94 -16.75 -10.95 16.27
CA VAL A 94 -18.05 -10.57 16.81
C VAL A 94 -17.85 -10.47 18.31
N LYS A 95 -17.69 -9.25 18.85
CA LYS A 95 -17.82 -9.05 20.29
C LYS A 95 -19.26 -9.39 20.64
N PRO A 96 -19.53 -10.35 21.54
CA PRO A 96 -20.90 -10.58 21.98
C PRO A 96 -21.47 -9.28 22.55
N GLU A 97 -22.64 -8.87 22.07
CA GLU A 97 -23.43 -7.79 22.69
C GLU A 97 -23.68 -8.19 24.14
N ASP A 98 -23.35 -7.30 25.07
CA ASP A 98 -23.71 -7.47 26.48
C ASP A 98 -25.23 -7.65 26.58
N PRO A 99 -25.72 -8.75 27.18
CA PRO A 99 -27.15 -8.94 27.34
C PRO A 99 -27.73 -7.79 28.18
N LYS A 100 -28.78 -7.18 27.64
CA LYS A 100 -29.53 -6.04 28.19
C LYS A 100 -29.96 -6.19 29.65
#